data_AF-A0A2R7IKV4-F1
#
_entry.id   AF-A0A2R7IKV4-F1
#
_cell.length_a   1.000
_cell.length_b   1.000
_cell.length_c   1.000
_cell.angle_alpha   90.00
_cell.angle_beta   90.00
_cell.angle_gamma   90.00
#
_symmetry.space_group_name_H-M   'P 1'
#
loop_
_entity.id
_entity.type
_entity.pdbx_description
1 polymer ?
#
loop_
_entity_poly.entity_id
_entity_poly.type
_entity_poly.pdbx_seq_one_letter_code
_entity_poly.pdbx_strand_id
1 'polypeptide(L)'
;MTRPTAFLSRDCNTRDSLTSVSKLEYLMRYTSVAVAAALTLLTIGTAVQGQRGDPAVDARSLALLAKGKALQAAGNLDAATDVLETAVTVDPRNREAFVTLAEVAQTRGLPG
;
A
#
# COMPACT_ATOMS: atom_id res chain seq x y z
N MET A 1 -54.57 -47.48 41.07
CA MET A 1 -55.08 -46.10 41.22
C MET A 1 -54.12 -45.42 42.18
N THR A 2 -53.35 -44.38 41.88
CA THR A 2 -53.46 -43.29 40.88
C THR A 2 -52.07 -42.65 40.77
N ARG A 3 -51.58 -42.32 39.56
CA ARG A 3 -50.32 -41.57 39.36
C ARG A 3 -50.59 -40.07 39.54
N PRO A 4 -49.70 -39.27 40.19
CA PRO A 4 -49.80 -37.83 40.14
C PRO A 4 -49.08 -37.31 38.89
N THR A 5 -49.78 -36.59 38.02
CA THR A 5 -49.18 -35.86 36.88
C THR A 5 -49.19 -34.36 37.12
N ALA A 6 -47.97 -33.83 37.18
CA ALA A 6 -47.52 -32.58 36.56
C ALA A 6 -48.01 -31.23 37.13
N PHE A 7 -47.30 -30.78 38.16
CA PHE A 7 -46.91 -29.39 38.32
C PHE A 7 -45.48 -29.24 37.76
N LEU A 8 -45.33 -28.64 36.57
CA LEU A 8 -44.19 -27.83 36.11
C LEU A 8 -44.26 -27.69 34.58
N SER A 9 -44.79 -26.57 34.10
CA SER A 9 -44.58 -26.16 32.72
C SER A 9 -44.47 -24.64 32.68
N ARG A 10 -43.33 -24.11 33.14
CA ARG A 10 -42.97 -22.70 32.93
C ARG A 10 -41.48 -22.30 33.07
N ASP A 11 -40.56 -23.24 33.34
CA ASP A 11 -39.14 -22.90 33.57
C ASP A 11 -38.16 -23.20 32.42
N CYS A 12 -38.58 -23.74 31.27
CA CYS A 12 -37.65 -24.02 30.17
C CYS A 12 -37.28 -22.79 29.30
N ASN A 13 -38.10 -21.74 29.24
CA ASN A 13 -37.88 -20.67 28.25
C ASN A 13 -36.80 -19.64 28.65
N THR A 14 -36.51 -19.50 29.94
CA THR A 14 -35.69 -18.37 30.45
C THR A 14 -34.19 -18.71 30.52
N ARG A 15 -33.82 -20.00 30.59
CA ARG A 15 -32.40 -20.43 30.64
C ARG A 15 -31.75 -20.47 29.26
N ASP A 16 -32.52 -20.83 28.23
CA ASP A 16 -32.03 -20.90 26.85
C ASP A 16 -31.87 -19.50 26.22
N SER A 17 -32.66 -18.53 26.65
CA SER A 17 -32.57 -17.15 26.15
C SER A 17 -31.33 -16.41 26.65
N LEU A 18 -30.92 -16.60 27.91
CA LEU A 18 -29.71 -15.97 28.48
C LEU A 18 -28.42 -16.45 27.81
N THR A 19 -28.31 -17.76 27.53
CA THR A 19 -27.14 -18.33 26.83
C THR A 19 -27.08 -17.90 25.36
N SER A 20 -28.24 -17.76 24.71
CA SER A 20 -28.36 -17.26 23.34
C SER A 20 -27.91 -15.80 23.23
N VAL A 21 -28.33 -14.93 24.16
CA VAL A 21 -27.91 -13.51 24.19
C VAL A 21 -26.41 -13.39 24.45
N SER A 22 -25.85 -14.10 25.43
CA SER A 22 -24.40 -14.08 25.69
C SER A 22 -23.57 -14.59 24.51
N LYS A 23 -24.06 -15.61 23.78
CA LYS A 23 -23.40 -16.13 22.57
C LYS A 23 -23.45 -15.14 21.42
N LEU A 24 -24.56 -14.40 21.27
CA LEU A 24 -24.72 -13.35 20.27
C LEU A 24 -23.84 -12.13 20.56
N GLU A 25 -23.74 -11.74 21.83
CA GLU A 25 -22.88 -10.65 22.29
C GLU A 25 -21.39 -10.98 22.11
N TYR A 26 -21.02 -12.24 22.37
CA TYR A 26 -19.69 -12.78 22.06
C TYR A 26 -19.44 -12.73 20.54
N LEU A 27 -20.37 -13.21 19.72
CA LEU A 27 -20.24 -13.13 18.26
C LEU A 27 -20.06 -11.69 17.74
N MET A 28 -20.82 -10.72 18.25
CA MET A 28 -20.68 -9.29 17.84
C MET A 28 -19.37 -8.62 18.30
N ARG A 29 -18.86 -8.97 19.48
CA ARG A 29 -17.57 -8.43 19.96
C ARG A 29 -16.38 -9.03 19.20
N TYR A 30 -16.45 -10.30 18.84
CA TYR A 30 -15.37 -10.94 18.08
C TYR A 30 -15.34 -10.46 16.63
N THR A 31 -16.49 -10.18 16.01
CA THR A 31 -16.53 -9.58 14.68
C THR A 31 -15.97 -8.16 14.68
N SER A 32 -16.27 -7.33 15.68
CA SER A 32 -15.72 -5.97 15.75
C SER A 32 -14.20 -5.96 16.00
N VAL A 33 -13.69 -6.83 16.86
CA VAL A 33 -12.24 -6.98 17.09
C VAL A 33 -11.54 -7.54 15.85
N ALA A 34 -12.15 -8.50 15.14
CA ALA A 34 -11.60 -9.04 13.90
C ALA A 34 -11.57 -7.99 12.79
N VAL A 35 -12.61 -7.17 12.65
CA VAL A 35 -12.66 -6.06 11.70
C VAL A 35 -11.62 -4.99 12.04
N ALA A 36 -11.48 -4.63 13.32
CA ALA A 36 -10.45 -3.68 13.75
C ALA A 36 -9.03 -4.20 13.46
N ALA A 37 -8.75 -5.47 13.74
CA ALA A 37 -7.47 -6.11 13.43
C ALA A 37 -7.22 -6.21 11.91
N ALA A 38 -8.25 -6.51 11.11
CA ALA A 38 -8.13 -6.52 9.66
C ALA A 38 -7.84 -5.11 9.11
N LEU A 39 -8.50 -4.08 9.64
CA LEU A 39 -8.29 -2.69 9.23
C LEU A 39 -6.88 -2.20 9.60
N THR A 40 -6.34 -2.56 10.76
CA THR A 40 -4.95 -2.18 11.15
C THR A 40 -3.90 -2.94 10.33
N LEU A 41 -4.12 -4.21 10.01
CA LEU A 41 -3.24 -4.95 9.10
C LEU A 41 -3.28 -4.36 7.68
N LEU A 42 -4.45 -3.91 7.23
CA LEU A 42 -4.63 -3.32 5.90
C LEU A 42 -3.94 -1.96 5.76
N THR A 43 -3.91 -1.12 6.81
CA THR A 43 -3.19 0.16 6.79
C THR A 43 -1.66 0.00 6.80
N ILE A 44 -1.14 -1.04 7.47
CA ILE A 44 0.30 -1.33 7.45
C ILE A 44 0.74 -1.87 6.07
N GLY A 45 -0.13 -2.65 5.41
CA GLY A 45 0.16 -3.24 4.10
C GLY A 45 0.44 -2.22 2.98
N THR A 46 -0.19 -1.05 3.03
CA THR A 46 -0.02 0.00 2.01
C THR A 46 1.35 0.69 2.08
N ALA A 47 1.97 0.76 3.26
CA ALA A 47 3.29 1.37 3.43
C ALA A 47 4.43 0.50 2.86
N VAL A 48 4.27 -0.82 2.91
CA VAL A 48 5.24 -1.79 2.35
C VAL A 48 5.26 -1.77 0.82
N GLN A 49 4.18 -1.30 0.19
CA GLN A 49 4.08 -1.26 -1.27
C GLN A 49 5.06 -0.26 -1.91
N GLY A 50 5.48 0.79 -1.16
CA GLY A 50 6.48 1.77 -1.58
C GLY A 50 7.94 1.38 -1.27
N GLN A 51 8.15 0.29 -0.53
CA GLN A 51 9.47 -0.26 -0.17
C GLN A 51 9.78 -1.57 -0.92
N ARG A 52 8.92 -2.01 -1.86
CA ARG A 52 9.25 -3.18 -2.71
C ARG A 52 10.53 -2.88 -3.48
N GLY A 53 11.54 -3.67 -3.12
CA GLY A 53 12.96 -3.45 -3.38
C GLY A 53 13.27 -3.10 -4.82
N ASP A 54 14.33 -2.33 -4.97
CA ASP A 54 14.93 -1.87 -6.21
C ASP A 54 14.84 -2.95 -7.30
N PRO A 55 13.86 -2.88 -8.24
CA PRO A 55 13.92 -3.74 -9.40
C PRO A 55 15.10 -3.20 -10.21
N ALA A 56 16.18 -3.99 -10.29
CA ALA A 56 17.45 -3.63 -10.91
C ALA A 56 17.24 -2.68 -12.10
N VAL A 57 17.61 -1.41 -11.90
CA VAL A 57 17.53 -0.38 -12.93
C VAL A 57 18.26 -0.90 -14.17
N ASP A 58 17.61 -0.81 -15.33
CA ASP A 58 18.16 -1.36 -16.56
C ASP A 58 19.54 -0.74 -16.85
N ALA A 59 20.56 -1.56 -17.10
CA ALA A 59 21.92 -1.07 -17.37
C ALA A 59 21.99 -0.07 -18.54
N ARG A 60 21.04 -0.18 -19.49
CA ARG A 60 20.87 0.75 -20.61
C ARG A 60 20.43 2.14 -20.16
N SER A 61 19.51 2.24 -19.18
CA SER A 61 19.04 3.53 -18.67
C SER A 61 20.13 4.20 -17.83
N LEU A 62 20.89 3.44 -17.04
CA LEU A 62 22.08 3.94 -16.31
C LEU A 62 23.16 4.49 -17.24
N ALA A 63 23.43 3.80 -18.36
CA ALA A 63 24.40 4.27 -19.35
C ALA A 63 23.96 5.57 -20.02
N LEU A 64 22.66 5.74 -20.28
CA LEU A 64 22.09 6.99 -20.80
C LEU A 64 22.13 8.11 -19.75
N LEU A 65 21.87 7.79 -18.48
CA LEU A 65 21.94 8.75 -17.38
C LEU A 65 23.37 9.30 -17.21
N ALA A 66 24.38 8.43 -17.21
CA ALA A 66 25.77 8.85 -17.18
C ALA A 66 26.15 9.77 -18.36
N LYS A 67 25.63 9.48 -19.56
CA LYS A 67 25.80 10.35 -20.74
C LYS A 67 25.10 11.70 -20.57
N GLY A 68 23.86 11.71 -20.08
CA GLY A 68 23.11 12.94 -19.79
C GLY A 68 23.84 13.84 -18.80
N LYS A 69 24.37 13.27 -17.71
CA LYS A 69 25.19 14.01 -16.73
C LYS A 69 26.48 14.57 -17.35
N ALA A 70 27.15 13.80 -18.20
CA ALA A 70 28.34 14.28 -18.90
C ALA A 70 28.02 15.43 -19.86
N LEU A 71 26.88 15.38 -20.57
CA LEU A 71 26.42 16.44 -21.46
C LEU A 71 26.00 17.70 -20.68
N GLN A 72 25.34 17.54 -19.54
CA GLN A 72 25.02 18.63 -18.62
C GLN A 72 26.29 19.31 -18.11
N ALA A 73 27.29 18.53 -17.67
CA ALA A 73 28.58 19.04 -17.23
C ALA A 73 29.37 19.73 -18.37
N ALA A 74 29.17 19.29 -19.61
CA ALA A 74 29.71 19.93 -20.79
C ALA A 74 28.96 21.22 -21.20
N GLY A 75 27.90 21.60 -20.49
CA GLY A 75 27.05 22.77 -20.79
C GLY A 75 26.12 22.57 -21.99
N ASN A 76 26.07 21.36 -22.57
CA ASN A 76 25.15 21.04 -23.65
C ASN A 76 23.82 20.57 -23.06
N LEU A 77 23.08 21.54 -22.52
CA LEU A 77 21.83 21.28 -21.81
C LEU A 77 20.78 20.67 -22.75
N ASP A 78 20.72 21.11 -24.01
CA ASP A 78 19.86 20.58 -25.09
C ASP A 78 20.03 19.08 -25.29
N ALA A 79 21.24 18.63 -25.63
CA ALA A 79 21.51 17.21 -25.81
C ALA A 79 21.35 16.40 -24.52
N ALA A 80 21.60 17.00 -23.34
CA ALA A 80 21.40 16.33 -22.06
C ALA A 80 19.93 15.98 -21.84
N THR A 81 18.99 16.87 -22.17
CA THR A 81 17.55 16.59 -22.04
C THR A 81 17.08 15.51 -23.00
N ASP A 82 17.46 15.57 -24.28
CA ASP A 82 17.06 14.55 -25.27
C ASP A 82 17.48 13.12 -24.83
N VAL A 83 18.70 13.01 -24.29
CA VAL A 83 19.25 11.74 -23.78
C VAL A 83 18.52 11.29 -22.51
N LEU A 84 18.19 12.22 -21.61
CA LEU A 84 17.46 11.91 -20.37
C LEU A 84 15.99 11.53 -20.64
N GLU A 85 15.32 12.18 -21.59
CA GLU A 85 13.98 11.78 -22.06
C GLU A 85 13.99 10.37 -22.65
N THR A 86 15.03 10.04 -23.41
CA THR A 86 15.25 8.68 -23.90
C THR A 86 15.48 7.71 -22.74
N ALA A 87 16.24 8.09 -21.72
CA ALA A 87 16.52 7.25 -20.56
C ALA A 87 15.25 6.91 -19.77
N VAL A 88 14.36 7.90 -19.56
CA VAL A 88 13.06 7.73 -18.89
C VAL A 88 12.09 6.90 -19.73
N THR A 89 12.17 7.02 -21.06
CA THR A 89 11.35 6.21 -21.98
C THR A 89 11.77 4.73 -21.94
N VAL A 90 13.07 4.46 -21.82
CA VAL A 90 13.61 3.10 -21.70
C VAL A 90 13.26 2.49 -20.35
N ASP A 91 13.38 3.28 -19.27
CA ASP A 91 13.07 2.81 -17.92
C ASP A 91 12.34 3.90 -17.10
N PRO A 92 11.00 3.85 -17.02
CA PRO A 92 10.23 4.81 -16.24
C PRO A 92 10.43 4.65 -14.72
N ARG A 93 11.17 3.63 -14.25
CA ARG A 93 11.47 3.43 -12.83
C ARG A 93 12.75 4.12 -12.38
N ASN A 94 13.54 4.63 -13.33
CA ASN A 94 14.77 5.34 -13.03
C ASN A 94 14.48 6.74 -12.45
N ARG A 95 14.33 6.79 -11.11
CA ARG A 95 14.09 8.03 -10.35
C ARG A 95 15.20 9.06 -10.53
N GLU A 96 16.43 8.61 -10.67
CA GLU A 96 17.61 9.47 -10.80
C GLU A 96 17.62 10.23 -12.15
N ALA A 97 17.08 9.63 -13.22
CA ALA A 97 16.94 10.30 -14.50
C ALA A 97 16.00 11.52 -14.42
N PHE A 98 14.89 11.42 -13.68
CA PHE A 98 13.98 12.55 -13.44
C PHE A 98 14.64 13.67 -12.62
N VAL A 99 15.41 13.32 -11.58
CA VAL A 99 16.16 14.31 -10.78
C VAL A 99 17.16 15.05 -11.66
N THR A 100 17.92 14.32 -12.49
CA THR A 100 18.90 14.91 -13.40
C THR A 100 18.23 15.82 -14.43
N LEU A 101 17.07 15.43 -14.97
CA LEU A 101 16.31 16.25 -15.92
C LEU A 101 15.81 17.55 -15.25
N ALA A 102 15.34 17.47 -14.01
CA ALA A 102 14.97 18.64 -13.22
C ALA A 102 16.16 19.58 -12.99
N GLU A 103 17.35 19.06 -12.66
CA GLU A 103 18.56 19.86 -12.54
C GLU A 103 18.93 20.55 -13.86
N VAL A 104 18.88 19.81 -14.99
CA VAL A 104 19.10 20.39 -16.32
C VAL A 104 18.10 21.51 -16.60
N ALA A 105 16.81 21.31 -16.32
CA ALA A 105 15.78 22.34 -16.52
C ALA A 105 16.04 23.59 -15.66
N GLN A 106 16.46 23.41 -14.40
CA GLN A 106 16.85 24.52 -13.53
C GLN A 106 18.07 25.27 -14.06
N THR A 107 19.09 24.55 -14.54
CA THR A 107 20.29 25.19 -15.15
C THR A 107 19.97 25.97 -16.43
N ARG A 108 18.94 25.55 -17.18
CA ARG A 108 18.46 26.29 -18.35
C ARG A 108 17.69 27.57 -17.99
N GLY A 109 17.37 27.80 -16.72
CA GLY A 109 16.63 28.98 -16.29
C GLY A 109 15.19 29.00 -16.78
N LEU A 110 14.57 27.82 -16.97
CA LEU A 110 13.13 27.68 -17.16
C LEU A 110 12.51 27.52 -15.76
N PRO A 111 12.11 28.61 -15.06
CA PRO A 111 11.33 28.48 -13.84
C PRO A 111 10.03 27.75 -14.20
N GLY A 112 9.77 26.66 -13.48
CA GLY A 112 8.53 25.88 -13.60
C GLY A 112 7.28 26.70 -13.32
#